data_AF-A0A2M8BHY6-F1
#
_entry.id   AF-A0A2M8BHY6-F1
#
_cell.length_a   1.000
_cell.length_b   1.000
_cell.length_c   1.000
_cell.angle_alpha   90.00
_cell.angle_beta   90.00
_cell.angle_gamma   90.00
#
_symmetry.space_group_name_H-M   'P 1'
#
loop_
_entity.id
_entity.type
_entity.pdbx_description
1 polymer ?
#
loop_
_entity_poly.entity_id
_entity_poly.type
_entity_poly.pdbx_seq_one_letter_code
_entity_poly.pdbx_strand_id
1 'polypeptide(L)'
;MNNDYHPDVLARWRSEGCYDEIGARLGYRLSLTEAQLPTEVRPGGNFTFSISLENTGWAAPFGQRPVLLVLEGEGTTASVQLQSDPRRWLPGTPVVLEGRVELPATLAEGQYRLALALPDRAPSLKARPEFAIRLANSGVWSSVDGSNTLATLSVSATAPGGTNPAASGFRLE
;
A
#
# COMPACT_ATOMS: atom_id res chain seq x y z
N MET A 1 18.85 7.13 -2.27
CA MET A 1 20.28 7.50 -2.45
C MET A 1 20.41 9.00 -2.19
N ASN A 2 21.42 9.44 -1.44
CA ASN A 2 21.71 10.87 -1.32
C ASN A 2 22.69 11.27 -2.43
N ASN A 3 22.19 11.89 -3.50
CA ASN A 3 22.99 12.17 -4.70
C ASN A 3 23.99 13.32 -4.51
N ASP A 4 23.86 14.10 -3.44
CA ASP A 4 24.77 15.22 -3.14
C ASP A 4 25.96 14.79 -2.28
N TYR A 5 25.95 13.54 -1.79
CA TYR A 5 27.01 12.98 -0.96
C TYR A 5 28.05 12.26 -1.83
N HIS A 6 29.28 12.80 -1.87
CA HIS A 6 30.43 12.28 -2.63
C HIS A 6 30.18 12.05 -4.13
N PRO A 7 30.09 13.13 -4.94
CA PRO A 7 29.80 13.05 -6.36
C PRO A 7 30.79 12.19 -7.17
N ASP A 8 32.05 12.09 -6.74
CA ASP A 8 33.07 11.25 -7.39
C ASP A 8 32.74 9.75 -7.36
N VAL A 9 32.08 9.29 -6.29
CA VAL A 9 31.62 7.89 -6.18
C VAL A 9 30.50 7.63 -7.19
N LEU A 10 29.58 8.60 -7.33
CA LEU A 10 28.49 8.50 -8.31
C LEU A 10 29.01 8.56 -9.75
N ALA A 11 30.03 9.39 -10.02
CA ALA A 11 30.70 9.44 -11.32
C ALA A 11 31.36 8.08 -11.65
N ARG A 12 32.03 7.47 -10.67
CA ARG A 12 32.62 6.14 -10.82
C ARG A 12 31.57 5.08 -11.12
N TRP A 13 30.46 5.02 -10.39
CA TRP A 13 29.39 4.06 -10.67
C TRP A 13 28.78 4.23 -12.06
N ARG A 14 28.70 5.47 -12.57
CA ARG A 14 28.26 5.72 -13.96
C ARG A 14 29.29 5.20 -14.95
N SER A 15 30.58 5.47 -14.74
CA SER A 15 31.65 4.98 -15.63
C SER A 15 31.78 3.45 -15.64
N GLU A 16 31.47 2.79 -14.52
CA GLU A 16 31.49 1.33 -14.38
C GLU A 16 30.14 0.69 -14.79
N GLY A 17 29.13 1.49 -15.17
CA GLY A 17 27.83 1.02 -15.64
C GLY A 17 26.89 0.46 -14.56
N CYS A 18 27.26 0.56 -13.28
CA CYS A 18 26.49 0.01 -12.15
C CYS A 18 25.58 1.04 -11.46
N TYR A 19 25.62 2.31 -11.86
CA TYR A 19 24.85 3.38 -11.24
C TYR A 19 23.34 3.12 -11.22
N ASP A 20 22.76 2.64 -12.32
CA ASP A 20 21.31 2.43 -12.42
C ASP A 20 20.85 1.27 -11.53
N GLU A 21 21.63 0.19 -11.47
CA GLU A 21 21.34 -0.93 -10.57
C GLU A 21 21.43 -0.50 -9.11
N ILE A 22 22.52 0.19 -8.73
CA ILE A 22 22.68 0.70 -7.37
C ILE A 22 21.56 1.68 -7.04
N GLY A 23 21.25 2.62 -7.92
CA GLY A 23 20.18 3.60 -7.73
C GLY A 23 18.81 2.94 -7.55
N ALA A 24 18.54 1.86 -8.26
CA ALA A 24 17.29 1.12 -8.16
C ALA A 24 17.22 0.22 -6.90
N ARG A 25 18.32 -0.43 -6.51
CA ARG A 25 18.30 -1.51 -5.51
C ARG A 25 18.86 -1.12 -4.14
N LEU A 26 19.53 0.04 -4.03
CA LEU A 26 20.08 0.53 -2.76
C LEU A 26 18.96 0.75 -1.73
N GLY A 27 19.07 0.07 -0.60
CA GLY A 27 18.02 0.04 0.41
C GLY A 27 16.94 -0.98 0.05
N TYR A 28 15.67 -0.58 0.13
CA TYR A 28 14.54 -1.44 -0.26
C TYR A 28 13.95 -1.00 -1.59
N ARG A 29 13.38 -1.95 -2.33
CA ARG A 29 12.55 -1.69 -3.52
C ARG A 29 11.36 -2.64 -3.49
N LEU A 30 10.25 -2.15 -2.94
CA LEU A 30 9.04 -2.94 -2.78
C LEU A 30 8.20 -2.88 -4.05
N SER A 31 7.76 -4.03 -4.54
CA SER A 31 6.90 -4.14 -5.72
C SER A 31 5.69 -5.00 -5.36
N LEU A 32 4.50 -4.56 -5.78
CA LEU A 32 3.30 -5.39 -5.78
C LEU A 32 3.45 -6.48 -6.83
N THR A 33 3.34 -7.75 -6.40
CA THR A 33 3.36 -8.90 -7.30
C THR A 33 1.94 -9.40 -7.59
N GLU A 34 1.06 -9.37 -6.58
CA GLU A 34 -0.33 -9.77 -6.73
C GLU A 34 -1.24 -9.06 -5.71
N ALA A 35 -2.47 -8.75 -6.11
CA ALA A 35 -3.53 -8.31 -5.21
C ALA A 35 -4.82 -9.08 -5.54
N GLN A 36 -5.24 -9.93 -4.62
CA GLN A 36 -6.50 -10.67 -4.67
C GLN A 36 -7.52 -9.92 -3.82
N LEU A 37 -8.44 -9.24 -4.49
CA LEU A 37 -9.45 -8.35 -3.91
C LEU A 37 -10.79 -8.60 -4.61
N PRO A 38 -11.94 -8.41 -3.93
CA PRO A 38 -13.23 -8.48 -4.59
C PRO A 38 -13.41 -7.33 -5.58
N THR A 39 -14.22 -7.55 -6.61
CA THR A 39 -14.65 -6.49 -7.52
C THR A 39 -15.92 -5.79 -7.05
N GLU A 40 -16.76 -6.46 -6.26
CA GLU A 40 -17.93 -5.86 -5.64
C GLU A 40 -18.24 -6.39 -4.23
N VAL A 41 -18.81 -5.54 -3.38
CA VAL A 41 -19.23 -5.87 -2.00
C VAL A 41 -20.50 -5.07 -1.65
N ARG A 42 -21.35 -5.62 -0.79
CA ARG A 42 -22.51 -4.88 -0.25
C ARG A 42 -22.12 -3.87 0.82
N PRO A 43 -22.85 -2.74 0.98
CA PRO A 43 -22.84 -2.01 2.24
C PRO A 43 -23.09 -2.95 3.43
N GLY A 44 -22.29 -2.82 4.49
CA GLY A 44 -22.33 -3.73 5.66
C GLY A 44 -21.77 -5.13 5.39
N GLY A 45 -21.32 -5.43 4.18
CA GLY A 45 -20.68 -6.69 3.83
C GLY A 45 -19.23 -6.76 4.30
N ASN A 46 -18.60 -7.90 4.05
CA ASN A 46 -17.18 -8.08 4.26
C ASN A 46 -16.50 -8.74 3.06
N PHE A 47 -15.18 -8.63 3.01
CA PHE A 47 -14.38 -9.29 2.01
C PHE A 47 -13.03 -9.73 2.56
N THR A 48 -12.48 -10.79 1.99
CA THR A 48 -11.11 -11.21 2.21
C THR A 48 -10.19 -10.56 1.19
N PHE A 49 -8.95 -10.31 1.59
CA PHE A 49 -7.91 -9.84 0.68
C PHE A 49 -6.62 -10.64 0.89
N SER A 50 -5.83 -10.74 -0.17
CA SER A 50 -4.43 -11.18 -0.10
C SER A 50 -3.60 -10.28 -1.01
N ILE A 51 -2.55 -9.67 -0.46
CA ILE A 51 -1.65 -8.75 -1.17
C ILE A 51 -0.24 -9.31 -1.04
N SER A 52 0.35 -9.68 -2.16
CA SER A 52 1.71 -10.19 -2.26
C SER A 52 2.66 -9.09 -2.72
N LEU A 53 3.73 -8.89 -1.97
CA LEU A 53 4.80 -7.94 -2.28
C LEU A 53 6.14 -8.67 -2.34
N GLU A 54 7.06 -8.13 -3.13
CA GLU A 54 8.46 -8.53 -3.19
C GLU A 54 9.37 -7.34 -2.90
N ASN A 55 10.46 -7.57 -2.16
CA ASN A 55 11.55 -6.61 -2.03
C ASN A 55 12.71 -6.98 -2.96
N THR A 56 12.86 -6.26 -4.08
CA THR A 56 13.95 -6.46 -5.04
C THR A 56 15.20 -5.63 -4.72
N GLY A 57 15.20 -4.92 -3.58
CA GLY A 57 16.34 -4.15 -3.07
C GLY A 57 17.38 -5.02 -2.36
N TRP A 58 18.26 -4.39 -1.60
CA TRP A 58 19.32 -5.06 -0.81
C TRP A 58 19.12 -5.02 0.71
N ALA A 59 18.10 -4.32 1.20
CA ALA A 59 17.76 -4.24 2.61
C ALA A 59 16.25 -4.11 2.81
N ALA A 60 15.77 -4.40 4.02
CA ALA A 60 14.42 -4.04 4.42
C ALA A 60 14.32 -2.53 4.73
N PRO A 61 13.11 -1.94 4.69
CA PRO A 61 12.84 -0.64 5.31
C PRO A 61 13.41 -0.53 6.73
N PHE A 62 14.12 0.55 7.05
CA PHE A 62 14.65 0.77 8.40
C PHE A 62 13.66 1.51 9.30
N GLY A 63 13.04 2.57 8.75
CA GLY A 63 12.03 3.34 9.47
C GLY A 63 10.77 2.52 9.70
N GLN A 64 10.19 2.63 10.90
CA GLN A 64 8.87 2.05 11.16
C GLN A 64 7.84 2.75 10.26
N ARG A 65 6.97 1.93 9.65
CA ARG A 65 5.93 2.35 8.72
C ARG A 65 4.64 1.62 9.08
N PRO A 66 3.57 2.32 9.49
CA PRO A 66 2.24 1.73 9.52
C PRO A 66 1.88 1.19 8.14
N VAL A 67 1.23 0.03 8.08
CA VAL A 67 0.73 -0.54 6.83
C VAL A 67 -0.79 -0.38 6.88
N LEU A 68 -1.33 0.45 6.00
CA LEU A 68 -2.76 0.78 6.00
C LEU A 68 -3.41 0.26 4.71
N LEU A 69 -4.50 -0.48 4.85
CA LEU A 69 -5.46 -0.65 3.76
C LEU A 69 -6.39 0.56 3.79
N VAL A 70 -6.58 1.20 2.65
CA VAL A 70 -7.35 2.43 2.48
C VAL A 70 -8.50 2.18 1.52
N LEU A 71 -9.67 2.67 1.88
CA LEU A 71 -10.88 2.72 1.06
C LEU A 71 -11.24 4.20 0.84
N GLU A 72 -11.34 4.63 -0.42
CA GLU A 72 -11.69 6.01 -0.77
C GLU A 72 -12.69 6.06 -1.92
N GLY A 73 -13.80 6.78 -1.76
CA GLY A 73 -14.83 6.92 -2.78
C GLY A 73 -16.07 7.59 -2.21
N GLU A 74 -16.87 8.22 -3.07
CA GLU A 74 -18.17 8.82 -2.69
C GLU A 74 -18.08 9.75 -1.46
N GLY A 75 -17.03 10.58 -1.39
CA GLY A 75 -16.80 11.50 -0.26
C GLY A 75 -16.38 10.83 1.05
N THR A 76 -16.16 9.51 1.04
CA THR A 76 -15.68 8.72 2.19
C THR A 76 -14.22 8.36 2.01
N THR A 77 -13.42 8.57 3.05
CA THR A 77 -12.08 7.99 3.18
C THR A 77 -11.99 7.26 4.50
N ALA A 78 -11.65 5.97 4.45
CA ALA A 78 -11.47 5.14 5.63
C ALA A 78 -10.18 4.33 5.50
N SER A 79 -9.58 3.95 6.61
CA SER A 79 -8.39 3.10 6.60
C SER A 79 -8.36 2.18 7.82
N VAL A 80 -7.74 1.02 7.64
CA VAL A 80 -7.46 0.09 8.73
C VAL A 80 -6.00 -0.32 8.69
N GLN A 81 -5.37 -0.39 9.87
CA GLN A 81 -3.98 -0.79 10.00
C GLN A 81 -3.84 -2.32 9.99
N LEU A 82 -3.04 -2.82 9.06
CA LEU A 82 -2.65 -4.22 8.97
C LEU A 82 -1.56 -4.56 9.99
N GLN A 83 -1.60 -5.76 10.55
CA GLN A 83 -0.60 -6.25 11.49
C GLN A 83 0.64 -6.78 10.76
N SER A 84 1.42 -5.86 10.18
CA SER A 84 2.68 -6.17 9.50
C SER A 84 3.72 -5.10 9.76
N ASP A 85 4.99 -5.50 9.86
CA ASP A 85 6.12 -4.60 10.09
C ASP A 85 7.04 -4.59 8.85
N PRO A 86 7.04 -3.50 8.06
CA PRO A 86 7.88 -3.39 6.87
C PRO A 86 9.37 -3.56 7.14
N ARG A 87 9.83 -3.39 8.39
CA ARG A 87 11.23 -3.65 8.76
C ARG A 87 11.64 -5.12 8.67
N ARG A 88 10.67 -6.02 8.49
CA ARG A 88 10.88 -7.47 8.31
C ARG A 88 10.75 -7.90 6.84
N TRP A 89 10.45 -6.99 5.92
CA TRP A 89 10.28 -7.29 4.50
C TRP A 89 11.64 -7.38 3.81
N LEU A 90 12.33 -8.50 4.04
CA LEU A 90 13.69 -8.76 3.56
C LEU A 90 13.71 -9.10 2.07
N PRO A 91 14.80 -8.76 1.35
CA PRO A 91 14.99 -9.23 -0.02
C PRO A 91 14.97 -10.75 -0.13
N GLY A 92 14.36 -11.27 -1.21
CA GLY A 92 14.26 -12.71 -1.48
C GLY A 92 13.22 -13.46 -0.65
N THR A 93 12.53 -12.79 0.28
CA THR A 93 11.42 -13.38 1.04
C THR A 93 10.10 -12.75 0.58
N PRO A 94 9.13 -13.55 0.09
CA PRO A 94 7.80 -13.04 -0.22
C PRO A 94 7.13 -12.43 1.02
N VAL A 95 6.46 -11.30 0.82
CA VAL A 95 5.63 -10.66 1.85
C VAL A 95 4.18 -10.88 1.47
N VAL A 96 3.40 -11.48 2.35
CA VAL A 96 1.97 -11.68 2.16
C VAL A 96 1.22 -10.91 3.25
N LEU A 97 0.30 -10.04 2.83
CA LEU A 97 -0.62 -9.34 3.70
C LEU A 97 -2.02 -9.88 3.43
N GLU A 98 -2.63 -10.48 4.44
CA GLU A 98 -3.94 -11.10 4.31
C GLU A 98 -4.84 -10.67 5.47
N GLY A 99 -6.13 -10.74 5.22
CA GLY A 99 -7.12 -10.44 6.24
C GLY A 99 -8.53 -10.41 5.67
N ARG A 100 -9.46 -10.13 6.58
CA ARG A 100 -10.86 -9.91 6.27
C ARG A 100 -11.28 -8.55 6.80
N VAL A 101 -12.04 -7.82 5.99
CA VAL A 101 -12.47 -6.46 6.31
C VAL A 101 -13.97 -6.36 6.22
N GLU A 102 -14.58 -5.79 7.25
CA GLU A 102 -15.99 -5.40 7.28
C GLU A 102 -16.14 -3.95 6.77
N LEU A 103 -17.15 -3.70 5.95
CA LEU A 103 -17.56 -2.37 5.49
C LEU A 103 -18.68 -1.83 6.40
N PRO A 104 -18.77 -0.50 6.64
CA PRO A 104 -19.90 0.06 7.34
C PRO A 104 -21.21 -0.18 6.57
N ALA A 105 -22.31 -0.44 7.30
CA ALA A 105 -23.64 -0.59 6.72
C ALA A 105 -24.16 0.72 6.07
N THR A 106 -23.62 1.86 6.49
CA THR A 106 -23.93 3.19 5.98
C THR A 106 -23.08 3.62 4.79
N LEU A 107 -22.20 2.74 4.27
CA LEU A 107 -21.39 3.05 3.10
C LEU A 107 -22.29 3.27 1.88
N ALA A 108 -22.12 4.38 1.18
CA ALA A 108 -22.88 4.68 -0.02
C ALA A 108 -22.57 3.66 -1.14
N GLU A 109 -23.54 3.39 -2.00
CA GLU A 109 -23.27 2.68 -3.25
C GLU A 109 -22.43 3.55 -4.18
N GLY A 110 -21.51 2.95 -4.92
CA GLY A 110 -20.61 3.70 -5.81
C GLY A 110 -19.29 2.99 -6.07
N GLN A 111 -18.33 3.74 -6.59
CA GLN A 111 -17.00 3.22 -6.93
C GLN A 111 -15.97 3.71 -5.92
N TYR A 112 -15.23 2.76 -5.36
CA TYR A 112 -14.22 3.01 -4.35
C TYR A 112 -12.86 2.55 -4.84
N ARG A 113 -11.84 3.33 -4.54
CA ARG A 113 -10.44 2.95 -4.68
C ARG A 113 -9.99 2.20 -3.44
N LEU A 114 -9.43 1.00 -3.64
CA LEU A 114 -8.70 0.27 -2.62
C LEU A 114 -7.21 0.52 -2.82
N ALA A 115 -6.51 0.90 -1.75
CA ALA A 115 -5.10 1.25 -1.82
C ALA A 115 -4.31 0.78 -0.59
N LEU A 116 -3.01 0.58 -0.77
CA LEU A 116 -2.05 0.33 0.29
C LEU A 116 -1.24 1.59 0.59
N ALA A 117 -1.30 2.09 1.81
CA ALA A 117 -0.52 3.24 2.25
C ALA A 117 0.54 2.82 3.29
N LEU A 118 1.75 3.34 3.11
CA LEU A 118 2.89 3.14 4.00
C LEU A 118 3.48 4.51 4.42
N PRO A 119 2.71 5.33 5.16
CA PRO A 119 3.13 6.68 5.54
C PRO A 119 4.29 6.66 6.53
N ASP A 120 4.94 7.81 6.72
CA ASP A 120 5.81 7.98 7.88
C ASP A 120 5.00 7.93 9.18
N ARG A 121 5.58 7.35 10.24
CA ARG A 121 4.91 7.24 11.54
C ARG A 121 4.77 8.60 12.26
N ALA A 122 5.63 9.57 11.95
CA ALA A 122 5.65 10.84 12.66
C ALA A 122 4.41 11.65 12.30
N PRO A 123 3.65 12.18 13.28
CA PRO A 123 2.43 12.93 13.01
C PRO A 123 2.61 14.12 12.06
N SER A 124 3.78 14.76 12.09
CA SER A 124 4.14 15.89 11.21
C SER A 124 4.45 15.48 9.77
N LEU A 125 4.71 14.19 9.52
CA LEU A 125 5.10 13.67 8.20
C LEU A 125 4.07 12.71 7.61
N LYS A 126 3.18 12.13 8.42
CA LYS A 126 2.23 11.09 7.98
C LYS A 126 1.34 11.49 6.81
N ALA A 127 1.02 12.78 6.69
CA ALA A 127 0.15 13.34 5.65
C ALA A 127 0.92 13.88 4.44
N ARG A 128 2.24 13.69 4.40
CA ARG A 128 3.12 14.19 3.34
C ARG A 128 3.49 13.04 2.39
N PRO A 129 2.94 12.98 1.17
CA PRO A 129 3.13 11.87 0.24
C PRO A 129 4.60 11.55 -0.05
N GLU A 130 5.48 12.56 -0.06
CA GLU A 130 6.91 12.41 -0.31
C GLU A 130 7.67 11.64 0.79
N PHE A 131 7.04 11.42 1.96
CA PHE A 131 7.60 10.59 3.04
C PHE A 131 6.97 9.19 3.14
N ALA A 132 5.96 8.90 2.32
CA ALA A 132 5.36 7.57 2.23
C ALA A 132 6.16 6.64 1.30
N ILE A 133 6.05 5.33 1.52
CA ILE A 133 6.67 4.36 0.61
C ILE A 133 5.84 4.20 -0.66
N ARG A 134 6.46 4.56 -1.79
CA ARG A 134 5.99 4.27 -3.14
C ARG A 134 6.41 2.88 -3.58
N LEU A 135 5.47 2.07 -4.04
CA LEU A 135 5.75 0.77 -4.67
C LEU A 135 6.31 0.98 -6.07
N ALA A 136 7.22 0.09 -6.48
CA ALA A 136 7.93 0.13 -7.75
C ALA A 136 7.10 -0.43 -8.91
N ASN A 137 5.81 -0.08 -8.94
CA ASN A 137 4.86 -0.44 -9.98
C ASN A 137 4.40 0.81 -10.74
N SER A 138 4.23 0.69 -12.05
CA SER A 138 3.69 1.76 -12.88
C SER A 138 2.20 1.96 -12.62
N GLY A 139 1.74 3.21 -12.57
CA GLY A 139 0.31 3.55 -12.50
C GLY A 139 -0.37 3.36 -11.13
N VAL A 140 0.31 2.79 -10.13
CA VAL A 140 -0.32 2.57 -8.80
C VAL A 140 -0.16 3.76 -7.85
N TRP A 141 0.92 4.53 -8.00
CA TRP A 141 1.27 5.60 -7.05
C TRP A 141 0.37 6.82 -7.20
N SER A 142 -0.22 7.26 -6.09
CA SER A 142 -0.92 8.54 -5.99
C SER A 142 -0.03 9.57 -5.30
N SER A 143 0.33 10.63 -6.04
CA SER A 143 1.08 11.76 -5.49
C SER A 143 0.24 12.71 -4.64
N VAL A 144 -1.09 12.51 -4.59
CA VAL A 144 -2.02 13.36 -3.82
C VAL A 144 -2.01 12.98 -2.35
N ASP A 145 -2.05 11.68 -2.05
CA ASP A 145 -2.23 11.14 -0.70
C ASP A 145 -1.10 10.18 -0.27
N GLY A 146 -0.19 9.82 -1.18
CA GLY A 146 0.95 8.95 -0.88
C GLY A 146 0.59 7.47 -0.75
N SER A 147 -0.52 7.05 -1.34
CA SER A 147 -0.96 5.65 -1.35
C SER A 147 -0.66 4.94 -2.69
N ASN A 148 -0.74 3.61 -2.68
CA ASN A 148 -0.53 2.76 -3.84
C ASN A 148 -1.85 2.03 -4.17
N THR A 149 -2.50 2.41 -5.27
CA THR A 149 -3.77 1.82 -5.71
C THR A 149 -3.60 0.34 -6.03
N LEU A 150 -4.47 -0.49 -5.45
CA LEU A 150 -4.51 -1.93 -5.64
C LEU A 150 -5.61 -2.34 -6.63
N ALA A 151 -6.81 -1.78 -6.44
CA ALA A 151 -7.99 -2.11 -7.25
C ALA A 151 -9.08 -1.04 -7.12
N THR A 152 -10.10 -1.17 -7.96
CA THR A 152 -11.40 -0.50 -7.79
C THR A 152 -12.40 -1.52 -7.24
N LEU A 153 -13.19 -1.09 -6.24
CA LEU A 153 -14.24 -1.84 -5.59
C LEU A 153 -15.60 -1.18 -5.88
N SER A 154 -16.51 -1.94 -6.46
CA SER A 154 -17.91 -1.53 -6.60
C SER A 154 -18.68 -1.83 -5.33
N VAL A 155 -19.26 -0.82 -4.69
CA VAL A 155 -20.18 -1.01 -3.56
C VAL A 155 -21.60 -0.98 -4.10
N SER A 156 -22.32 -2.10 -3.99
CA SER A 156 -23.72 -2.20 -4.41
C SER A 156 -24.55 -3.06 -3.48
N ALA A 157 -25.77 -2.62 -3.19
CA ALA A 157 -26.79 -3.37 -2.48
C ALA A 157 -27.22 -4.65 -3.21
N THR A 158 -26.82 -4.85 -4.47
CA THR A 158 -27.11 -6.07 -5.25
C THR A 158 -25.97 -7.09 -5.24
N ALA A 159 -24.80 -6.75 -4.72
CA ALA A 159 -23.61 -7.61 -4.74
C ALA A 159 -23.81 -8.98 -4.05
N PRO A 160 -23.09 -10.06 -4.35
CA PRO A 160 -23.23 -11.31 -3.61
C PRO A 160 -22.68 -11.19 -2.18
N GLY A 161 -23.10 -12.11 -1.30
CA GLY A 161 -22.61 -12.20 0.08
C GLY A 161 -23.57 -11.64 1.14
N GLY A 162 -23.23 -11.91 2.40
CA GLY A 162 -23.98 -11.43 3.56
C GLY A 162 -23.69 -9.96 3.86
N THR A 163 -24.59 -9.34 4.62
CA THR A 163 -24.42 -8.00 5.19
C THR A 163 -24.73 -8.02 6.68
N ASN A 164 -24.00 -7.22 7.44
CA ASN A 164 -24.27 -6.93 8.84
C ASN A 164 -24.84 -5.50 8.95
N PRO A 165 -26.15 -5.34 9.21
CA PRO A 165 -26.76 -4.02 9.36
C PRO A 165 -26.20 -3.19 10.53
N ALA A 166 -25.51 -3.83 11.49
CA ALA A 166 -24.86 -3.16 12.62
C ALA A 166 -23.39 -2.83 12.36
N ALA A 167 -22.85 -3.13 11.18
CA ALA A 167 -21.46 -2.81 10.83
C ALA A 167 -21.25 -1.29 10.82
N SER A 168 -20.28 -0.81 11.60
CA SER A 168 -20.12 0.62 11.89
C SER A 168 -18.88 1.26 11.30
N GLY A 169 -17.96 0.48 10.70
CA GLY A 169 -16.74 1.05 10.14
C GLY A 169 -15.94 0.09 9.28
N PHE A 170 -14.97 0.64 8.56
CA PHE A 170 -13.98 -0.10 7.79
C PHE A 170 -12.93 -0.69 8.74
N ARG A 171 -13.03 -1.98 9.06
CA ARG A 171 -12.20 -2.61 10.10
C ARG A 171 -11.86 -4.05 9.78
N LEU A 172 -10.73 -4.52 10.32
CA LEU A 172 -10.34 -5.92 10.27
C LEU A 172 -11.27 -6.74 11.18
N GLU A 173 -11.65 -7.93 10.71
CA GLU A 173 -12.31 -8.98 11.50
C GLU A 173 -11.28 -9.90 12.18
#